data_AF-A0A7L4PZY3-F1
#
_entry.id   AF-A0A7L4PZY3-F1
#
_cell.length_a   1.000
_cell.length_b   1.000
_cell.length_c   1.000
_cell.angle_alpha   90.00
_cell.angle_beta   90.00
_cell.angle_gamma   90.00
#
_symmetry.space_group_name_H-M   'P 1'
#
loop_
_entity.id
_entity.type
_entity.pdbx_description
1 polymer ?
#
loop_
_entity_poly.entity_id
_entity_poly.type
_entity_poly.pdbx_seq_one_letter_code
_entity_poly.pdbx_strand_id
1 'polypeptide(L)'
;MDQEQWAVRVPRRLGEDERQRLAREGLLDRSLRPRVDGETLLIPVVAELEGAERASFPARGSVPERARHELVGGIAIMLDDDPVAAAELLASRPSIHTVLLPVSEVEGEYRTRRFRLLAGEDTTRTTCIEYGKRFEIDLSEAYFSARLATERQRIVAQMGEGERVLDLFSGVGPFAISLA
;
A
#
# COMPACT_ATOMS: atom_id res chain seq x y z
N MET A 1 12.86 19.07 11.12
CA MET A 1 13.02 20.46 11.58
C MET A 1 11.93 20.70 12.60
N ASP A 2 12.29 21.25 13.74
CA ASP A 2 11.32 21.52 14.79
C ASP A 2 10.59 22.84 14.48
N GLN A 3 9.32 22.90 14.87
CA GLN A 3 8.44 24.04 14.64
C GLN A 3 7.80 24.44 15.97
N GLU A 4 7.76 25.74 16.25
CA GLU A 4 7.03 26.23 17.41
C GLU A 4 5.53 26.29 17.13
N GLN A 5 4.75 25.71 18.05
CA GLN A 5 3.30 25.72 17.99
C GLN A 5 2.70 25.90 19.39
N TRP A 6 1.42 26.29 19.45
CA TRP A 6 0.65 26.21 20.69
C TRP A 6 0.53 24.77 21.18
N ALA A 7 0.60 24.58 22.49
CA ALA A 7 0.65 23.28 23.13
C ALA A 7 -0.27 23.24 24.35
N VAL A 8 -1.08 22.20 24.45
CA VAL A 8 -1.77 21.87 25.70
C VAL A 8 -0.88 20.91 26.49
N ARG A 9 -0.59 21.27 27.74
CA ARG A 9 0.18 20.44 28.68
C ARG A 9 -0.76 19.58 29.52
N VAL A 10 -0.56 18.27 29.46
CA VAL A 10 -1.40 17.31 30.20
C VAL A 10 -0.55 16.27 30.92
N PRO A 11 -0.97 15.73 32.07
CA PRO A 11 -0.30 14.58 32.69
C PRO A 11 -0.25 13.40 31.71
N ARG A 12 0.86 12.65 31.65
CA ARG A 12 1.03 11.54 30.69
C ARG A 12 -0.13 10.55 30.68
N ARG A 13 -0.69 10.26 31.86
CA ARG A 13 -1.83 9.33 32.04
C ARG A 13 -3.11 9.77 31.32
N LEU A 14 -3.28 11.07 31.08
CA LEU A 14 -4.44 11.66 30.38
C LEU A 14 -4.15 11.99 28.91
N GLY A 15 -2.92 11.71 28.45
CA GLY A 15 -2.43 12.19 27.16
C GLY A 15 -3.24 11.69 25.97
N GLU A 16 -3.61 10.41 25.96
CA GLU A 16 -4.38 9.84 24.83
C GLU A 16 -5.82 10.35 24.80
N ASP A 17 -6.48 10.45 25.95
CA ASP A 17 -7.85 10.96 26.05
C ASP A 17 -7.95 12.41 25.57
N GLU A 18 -7.05 13.28 26.04
CA GLU A 18 -6.98 14.68 25.62
C GLU A 18 -6.62 14.82 24.15
N ARG A 19 -5.68 14.00 23.65
CA ARG A 19 -5.33 13.98 22.23
C ARG A 19 -6.54 13.59 21.36
N GLN A 20 -7.32 12.60 21.78
CA GLN A 20 -8.53 12.17 21.07
C GLN A 20 -9.63 13.24 21.12
N ARG A 21 -9.80 13.92 22.25
CA ARG A 21 -10.71 15.05 22.39
C ARG A 21 -10.35 16.17 21.42
N LEU A 22 -9.12 16.67 21.48
CA LEU A 22 -8.60 17.71 20.58
C LEU A 22 -8.70 17.30 19.11
N ALA A 23 -8.48 16.02 18.79
CA ALA A 23 -8.62 15.51 17.43
C ALA A 23 -10.07 15.50 16.92
N ARG A 24 -11.04 15.21 17.79
CA ARG A 24 -12.48 15.23 17.47
C ARG A 24 -13.00 16.65 17.30
N GLU A 25 -12.51 17.57 18.13
CA GLU A 25 -12.85 18.99 18.08
C GLU A 25 -12.13 19.75 16.93
N GLY A 26 -11.21 19.09 16.21
CA GLY A 26 -10.44 19.71 15.13
C GLY A 26 -9.35 20.68 15.60
N LEU A 27 -9.03 20.68 16.89
CA LEU A 27 -8.05 21.58 17.51
C LEU A 27 -6.63 21.01 17.49
N LEU A 28 -6.47 19.70 17.30
CA LEU A 28 -5.16 19.04 17.26
C LEU A 28 -4.42 19.37 15.96
N ASP A 29 -3.19 19.87 16.08
CA ASP A 29 -2.28 20.00 14.93
C ASP A 29 -1.67 18.64 14.58
N ARG A 30 -2.17 18.03 13.51
CA ARG A 30 -1.75 16.70 13.04
C ARG A 30 -0.44 16.72 12.26
N SER A 31 0.11 17.89 11.95
CA SER A 31 1.38 18.02 11.24
C SER A 31 2.59 17.89 12.17
N LEU A 32 2.39 17.90 13.49
CA LEU A 32 3.43 17.86 14.51
C LEU A 32 3.30 16.60 15.39
N ARG A 33 4.40 16.15 16.00
CA ARG A 33 4.37 15.01 16.95
C ARG A 33 4.30 15.53 18.39
N PRO A 34 3.37 15.04 19.23
CA PRO A 34 3.38 15.33 20.68
C PRO A 34 4.73 15.01 21.31
N ARG A 35 5.14 15.81 22.29
CA ARG A 35 6.44 15.70 22.95
C ARG A 35 6.25 15.42 24.44
N VAL A 36 6.99 14.45 24.98
CA VAL A 36 7.02 14.20 26.43
C VAL A 36 7.96 15.21 27.09
N ASP A 37 7.49 15.79 28.20
CA ASP A 37 8.20 16.77 29.00
C ASP A 37 8.08 16.38 30.49
N GLY A 38 9.05 15.60 30.98
CA GLY A 38 8.99 14.99 32.31
C GLY A 38 7.78 14.06 32.48
N GLU A 39 6.93 14.34 33.48
CA GLU A 39 5.70 13.59 33.75
C GLU A 39 4.50 14.07 32.91
N THR A 40 4.71 15.09 32.09
CA THR A 40 3.67 15.71 31.25
C THR A 40 3.89 15.42 29.76
N LEU A 41 2.81 15.52 29.00
CA LEU A 41 2.78 15.43 27.55
C LEU A 41 2.33 16.78 27.00
N LEU A 42 3.08 17.30 26.04
CA LEU A 42 2.71 18.48 25.27
C LEU A 42 2.06 18.01 23.97
N ILE A 43 0.84 18.50 23.73
CA ILE A 43 0.04 18.15 22.56
C ILE A 43 -0.13 19.41 21.71
N PRO A 44 0.34 19.41 20.45
CA PRO A 44 0.30 20.60 19.59
C PRO A 44 -1.13 20.89 19.12
N VAL A 45 -1.54 22.17 19.17
CA VAL A 45 -2.88 22.63 18.79
C VAL A 45 -2.80 23.76 17.76
N VAL A 46 -3.82 23.87 16.91
CA VAL A 46 -3.83 24.82 15.77
C VAL A 46 -4.18 26.27 16.18
N ALA A 47 -4.61 26.48 17.43
CA ALA A 47 -4.99 27.78 17.97
C ALA A 47 -4.62 27.88 19.45
N GLU A 48 -4.56 29.12 19.96
CA GLU A 48 -4.37 29.39 21.39
C GLU A 48 -5.63 28.94 22.17
N LEU A 49 -5.44 28.04 23.13
CA LEU A 49 -6.47 27.55 24.03
C LEU A 49 -6.17 28.02 25.46
N GLU A 50 -7.17 28.01 26.32
CA GLU A 50 -6.98 28.36 27.73
C GLU A 50 -5.95 27.43 28.39
N GLY A 51 -4.89 28.01 28.96
CA GLY A 51 -3.77 27.27 29.55
C GLY A 51 -2.79 26.67 28.54
N ALA A 52 -2.89 27.00 27.26
CA ALA A 52 -1.90 26.61 26.27
C ALA A 52 -0.60 27.43 26.40
N GLU A 53 0.51 26.80 26.06
CA GLU A 53 1.83 27.45 26.04
C GLU A 53 2.52 27.25 24.68
N ARG A 54 3.54 28.06 24.38
CA ARG A 54 4.35 27.88 23.17
C ARG A 54 5.38 26.78 23.42
N ALA A 55 5.42 25.78 22.55
CA ALA A 55 6.42 24.73 22.62
C ALA A 55 6.93 24.32 21.23
N SER A 56 8.17 23.81 21.20
CA SER A 56 8.80 23.27 20.00
C SER A 56 8.42 21.81 19.82
N PHE A 57 7.99 21.45 18.60
CA PHE A 57 7.62 20.09 18.23
C PHE A 57 8.33 19.65 16.95
N PRO A 58 8.70 18.36 16.84
CA PRO A 58 9.19 17.84 15.58
C PRO A 58 8.02 17.67 14.61
N ALA A 59 8.23 18.10 13.37
CA ALA A 59 7.29 17.82 12.30
C ALA A 59 7.05 16.31 12.15
N ARG A 60 5.80 15.90 12.00
CA ARG A 60 5.50 14.63 11.35
C ARG A 60 5.99 14.79 9.91
N GLY A 61 7.08 14.09 9.59
CA GLY A 61 7.48 13.94 8.19
C GLY A 61 6.27 13.53 7.35
N SER A 62 6.15 14.11 6.15
CA SER A 62 5.17 13.65 5.19
C SER A 62 5.40 12.16 4.95
N VAL A 63 4.34 11.36 4.97
CA VAL A 63 4.42 10.05 4.34
C VAL A 63 4.68 10.35 2.87
N PRO A 64 5.80 9.91 2.27
CA PRO A 64 6.04 10.12 0.85
C PRO A 64 4.84 9.59 0.08
N GLU A 65 4.36 10.33 -0.90
CA GLU A 65 3.35 9.80 -1.81
C GLU A 65 3.97 8.59 -2.49
N ARG A 66 3.43 7.40 -2.20
CA ARG A 66 3.97 6.17 -2.76
C ARG A 66 3.57 6.08 -4.22
N ALA A 67 4.53 5.77 -5.08
CA ALA A 67 4.26 5.46 -6.48
C ALA A 67 3.10 4.48 -6.60
N ARG A 68 2.10 4.82 -7.41
CA ARG A 68 0.95 3.95 -7.66
C ARG A 68 1.41 2.76 -8.49
N HIS A 69 1.09 1.56 -8.03
CA HIS A 69 1.47 0.33 -8.71
C HIS A 69 0.48 -0.80 -8.42
N GLU A 70 0.40 -1.76 -9.35
CA GLU A 70 -0.18 -3.08 -9.11
C GLU A 70 0.92 -4.03 -8.64
N LEU A 71 0.62 -4.92 -7.70
CA LEU A 71 1.53 -5.99 -7.27
C LEU A 71 1.06 -7.33 -7.82
N VAL A 72 1.96 -8.05 -8.46
CA VAL A 72 1.79 -9.45 -8.83
C VAL A 72 3.01 -10.20 -8.32
N GLY A 73 2.81 -11.01 -7.28
CA GLY A 73 3.94 -11.69 -6.64
C GLY A 73 5.00 -10.70 -6.15
N GLY A 74 6.25 -10.92 -6.57
CA GLY A 74 7.39 -10.03 -6.33
C GLY A 74 7.61 -8.94 -7.37
N ILE A 75 6.67 -8.73 -8.30
CA ILE A 75 6.73 -7.68 -9.32
C ILE A 75 5.76 -6.54 -8.98
N ALA A 76 6.26 -5.31 -9.04
CA ALA A 76 5.43 -4.10 -9.05
C ALA A 76 5.32 -3.53 -10.47
N ILE A 77 4.10 -3.22 -10.89
CA ILE A 77 3.81 -2.61 -12.20
C ILE A 77 3.39 -1.16 -11.95
N MET A 78 4.26 -0.21 -12.27
CA MET A 78 4.01 1.23 -12.17
C MET A 78 3.34 1.77 -13.44
N LEU A 79 2.60 2.87 -13.31
CA LEU A 79 1.98 3.57 -14.45
C LEU A 79 2.83 4.73 -14.95
N ASP A 80 3.62 5.34 -14.08
CA ASP A 80 4.46 6.49 -14.36
C ASP A 80 5.90 6.03 -14.64
N ASP A 81 6.54 6.65 -15.64
CA ASP A 81 7.95 6.41 -15.96
C ASP A 81 8.86 7.18 -15.01
N ASP A 82 8.99 6.66 -13.78
CA ASP A 82 9.80 7.25 -12.72
C ASP A 82 10.78 6.21 -12.15
N PRO A 83 12.01 6.12 -12.70
CA PRO A 83 13.04 5.21 -12.19
C PRO A 83 13.48 5.50 -10.75
N VAL A 84 13.38 6.76 -10.30
CA VAL A 84 13.77 7.14 -8.93
C VAL A 84 12.75 6.59 -7.95
N ALA A 85 11.47 6.84 -8.19
CA ALA A 85 10.39 6.28 -7.37
C ALA A 85 10.34 4.76 -7.43
N ALA A 86 10.69 4.14 -8.58
CA ALA A 86 10.83 2.70 -8.70
C ALA A 86 11.94 2.13 -7.79
N ALA A 87 13.10 2.79 -7.75
CA ALA A 87 14.21 2.39 -6.88
C ALA A 87 13.84 2.55 -5.39
N GLU A 88 13.15 3.63 -5.02
CA GLU A 88 12.63 3.83 -3.66
C GLU A 88 11.60 2.77 -3.28
N LEU A 89 10.69 2.42 -4.19
CA LEU A 89 9.69 1.37 -3.98
C LEU A 89 10.37 0.03 -3.70
N LEU A 90 11.35 -0.35 -4.52
CA LEU A 90 12.13 -1.57 -4.36
C LEU A 90 12.86 -1.60 -3.01
N ALA A 91 13.53 -0.50 -2.64
CA ALA A 91 14.24 -0.38 -1.37
C ALA A 91 13.30 -0.44 -0.15
N SER A 92 12.06 0.05 -0.29
CA SER A 92 11.09 0.09 0.80
C SER A 92 10.38 -1.26 1.07
N ARG A 93 10.44 -2.21 0.13
CA ARG A 93 9.66 -3.45 0.17
C ARG A 93 10.49 -4.66 -0.28
N PRO A 94 11.11 -5.39 0.67
CA PRO A 94 11.98 -6.53 0.37
C PRO A 94 11.32 -7.70 -0.39
N SER A 95 9.99 -7.76 -0.42
CA SER A 95 9.25 -8.78 -1.18
C SER A 95 9.21 -8.49 -2.69
N ILE A 96 9.52 -7.27 -3.11
CA ILE A 96 9.58 -6.87 -4.52
C ILE A 96 11.02 -7.10 -5.00
N HIS A 97 11.18 -7.80 -6.11
CA HIS A 97 12.46 -7.98 -6.79
C HIS A 97 12.55 -7.17 -8.10
N THR A 98 11.40 -6.83 -8.70
CA THR A 98 11.34 -6.14 -10.00
C THR A 98 10.25 -5.08 -10.03
N VAL A 99 10.54 -3.94 -10.66
CA VAL A 99 9.57 -2.88 -10.96
C VAL A 99 9.52 -2.67 -12.48
N LEU A 100 8.32 -2.81 -13.05
CA LEU A 100 8.06 -2.72 -14.49
C LEU A 100 7.17 -1.53 -14.84
N LEU A 101 7.34 -1.01 -16.05
CA LEU A 101 6.45 -0.05 -16.71
C LEU A 101 5.79 -0.73 -17.93
N PRO A 102 4.45 -0.74 -18.06
CA PRO A 102 3.80 -1.17 -19.29
C PRO A 102 4.07 -0.15 -20.41
N VAL A 103 4.56 -0.63 -21.56
CA VAL A 103 4.85 0.20 -22.75
C VAL A 103 3.86 -0.05 -23.88
N SER A 104 2.81 -0.84 -23.62
CA SER A 104 1.71 -1.09 -24.54
C SER A 104 0.40 -1.24 -23.77
N GLU A 105 -0.71 -1.01 -24.48
CA GLU A 105 -2.01 -1.48 -24.05
C GLU A 105 -2.07 -3.02 -24.03
N VAL A 106 -3.16 -3.54 -23.47
CA VAL A 106 -3.46 -4.99 -23.54
C VAL A 106 -3.86 -5.35 -24.96
N GLU A 107 -3.06 -6.19 -25.62
CA GLU A 107 -3.24 -6.51 -27.03
C GLU A 107 -2.96 -7.99 -27.36
N GLY A 108 -3.25 -8.36 -28.61
CA GLY A 108 -3.03 -9.70 -29.13
C GLY A 108 -4.01 -10.76 -28.62
N GLU A 109 -3.85 -11.97 -29.16
CA GLU A 109 -4.67 -13.15 -28.82
C GLU A 109 -4.55 -13.53 -27.34
N TYR A 110 -3.35 -13.43 -26.78
CA TYR A 110 -3.07 -13.76 -25.38
C TYR A 110 -3.30 -12.61 -24.39
N ARG A 111 -3.77 -11.45 -24.87
CA ARG A 111 -4.10 -10.28 -24.03
C ARG A 111 -2.95 -9.88 -23.11
N THR A 112 -1.72 -9.86 -23.62
CA THR A 112 -0.52 -9.51 -22.85
C THR A 112 -0.19 -8.03 -23.01
N ARG A 113 0.78 -7.57 -22.21
CA ARG A 113 1.40 -6.24 -22.34
C ARG A 113 2.89 -6.41 -22.56
N ARG A 114 3.50 -5.46 -23.25
CA ARG A 114 4.96 -5.29 -23.22
C ARG A 114 5.34 -4.46 -22.02
N PHE A 115 6.47 -4.82 -21.41
CA PHE A 115 7.00 -4.13 -20.25
C PHE A 115 8.43 -3.66 -20.50
N ARG A 116 8.80 -2.57 -19.82
CA ARG A 116 10.19 -2.13 -19.66
C ARG A 116 10.55 -2.16 -18.19
N LEU A 117 11.76 -2.60 -17.88
CA LEU A 117 12.32 -2.56 -16.52
C LEU A 117 12.54 -1.10 -16.09
N LEU A 118 12.06 -0.75 -14.89
CA LEU A 118 12.39 0.50 -14.20
C LEU A 118 13.47 0.30 -13.14
N ALA A 119 13.37 -0.77 -12.34
CA ALA A 119 14.33 -1.07 -11.27
C ALA A 119 14.30 -2.56 -10.89
N GLY A 120 15.41 -3.06 -10.36
CA GLY A 120 15.54 -4.43 -9.85
C GLY A 120 15.98 -5.44 -10.90
N GLU A 121 15.51 -6.68 -10.78
CA GLU A 121 15.88 -7.79 -11.66
C GLU A 121 15.14 -7.71 -13.00
N ASP A 122 15.85 -7.92 -14.11
CA ASP A 122 15.27 -7.94 -15.46
C ASP A 122 14.50 -9.24 -15.72
N THR A 123 13.25 -9.29 -15.26
CA THR A 123 12.37 -10.45 -15.41
C THR A 123 10.90 -10.04 -15.41
N THR A 124 10.09 -10.76 -16.18
CA THR A 124 8.62 -10.71 -16.13
C THR A 124 8.02 -11.89 -15.39
N ARG A 125 8.86 -12.79 -14.86
CA ARG A 125 8.45 -14.01 -14.16
C ARG A 125 8.34 -13.78 -12.67
N THR A 126 7.29 -14.30 -12.07
CA THR A 126 7.08 -14.23 -10.63
C THR A 126 6.15 -15.31 -10.12
N THR A 127 6.22 -15.53 -8.82
CA THR A 127 5.28 -16.39 -8.10
C THR A 127 4.25 -15.52 -7.38
N CYS A 128 2.97 -15.69 -7.69
CA CYS A 128 1.87 -15.10 -6.92
C CYS A 128 1.24 -16.14 -5.99
N ILE A 129 1.01 -15.78 -4.74
CA ILE A 129 0.29 -16.61 -3.77
C ILE A 129 -1.05 -15.93 -3.47
N GLU A 130 -2.15 -16.61 -3.78
CA GLU A 130 -3.49 -16.15 -3.48
C GLU A 130 -4.27 -17.25 -2.75
N TYR A 131 -4.77 -16.94 -1.55
CA TYR A 131 -5.61 -17.86 -0.76
C TYR A 131 -5.03 -19.28 -0.63
N GLY A 132 -3.71 -19.37 -0.44
CA GLY A 132 -2.99 -20.65 -0.29
C GLY A 132 -2.65 -21.36 -1.60
N LYS A 133 -3.09 -20.85 -2.74
CA LYS A 133 -2.74 -21.36 -4.08
C LYS A 133 -1.53 -20.59 -4.62
N ARG A 134 -0.64 -21.29 -5.33
CA ARG A 134 0.61 -20.74 -5.89
C ARG A 134 0.52 -20.74 -7.42
N PHE A 135 0.82 -19.60 -8.03
CA PHE A 135 0.80 -19.38 -9.47
C PHE A 135 2.18 -18.91 -9.93
N GLU A 136 2.80 -19.65 -10.84
CA GLU A 136 4.00 -19.18 -11.57
C GLU A 136 3.54 -18.49 -12.85
N ILE A 137 3.94 -17.24 -13.03
CA ILE A 137 3.39 -16.35 -14.05
C ILE A 137 4.54 -15.66 -14.77
N ASP A 138 4.53 -15.68 -16.10
CA ASP A 138 5.29 -14.77 -16.93
C ASP A 138 4.34 -13.69 -17.47
N LEU A 139 4.48 -12.46 -16.98
CA LEU A 139 3.60 -11.34 -17.35
C LEU A 139 3.70 -10.96 -18.83
N SER A 140 4.78 -11.36 -19.52
CA SER A 140 4.93 -11.12 -20.96
C SER A 140 4.17 -12.15 -21.81
N GLU A 141 3.87 -13.32 -21.24
CA GLU A 141 3.26 -14.45 -21.96
C GLU A 141 1.81 -14.70 -21.56
N ALA A 142 1.38 -14.27 -20.35
CA ALA A 142 0.02 -14.49 -19.88
C ALA A 142 -0.57 -13.28 -19.14
N TYR A 143 -1.85 -13.00 -19.41
CA TYR A 143 -2.62 -12.04 -18.63
C TYR A 143 -2.86 -12.55 -17.20
N PHE A 144 -2.58 -11.70 -16.21
CA PHE A 144 -2.94 -11.94 -14.82
C PHE A 144 -3.24 -10.61 -14.11
N SER A 145 -4.23 -10.61 -13.21
CA SER A 145 -4.44 -9.52 -12.27
C SER A 145 -4.72 -10.06 -10.87
N ALA A 146 -3.90 -9.60 -9.92
CA ALA A 146 -4.06 -9.90 -8.50
C ALA A 146 -5.32 -9.23 -7.91
N ARG A 147 -5.85 -8.20 -8.58
CA ARG A 147 -7.06 -7.49 -8.15
C ARG A 147 -8.32 -8.36 -8.21
N LEU A 148 -8.30 -9.41 -9.01
CA LEU A 148 -9.40 -10.38 -9.14
C LEU A 148 -9.38 -11.48 -8.08
N ALA A 149 -8.42 -11.49 -7.14
CA ALA A 149 -8.32 -12.51 -6.11
C ALA A 149 -9.60 -12.60 -5.24
N THR A 150 -10.19 -11.45 -4.91
CA THR A 150 -11.44 -11.38 -4.15
C THR A 150 -12.62 -11.92 -4.93
N GLU A 151 -12.68 -11.65 -6.23
CA GLU A 151 -13.71 -12.17 -7.12
C GLU A 151 -13.60 -13.69 -7.28
N ARG A 152 -12.38 -14.22 -7.41
CA ARG A 152 -12.13 -15.67 -7.38
C ARG A 152 -12.71 -16.32 -6.12
N GLN A 153 -12.45 -15.74 -4.94
CA GLN A 153 -13.01 -16.26 -3.69
C GLN A 153 -14.53 -16.13 -3.60
N ARG A 154 -15.10 -15.06 -4.14
CA ARG A 154 -16.55 -14.89 -4.21
C ARG A 154 -17.20 -16.05 -4.98
N ILE A 155 -16.59 -16.48 -6.08
CA ILE A 155 -17.07 -17.63 -6.87
C ILE A 155 -16.83 -18.94 -6.11
N VAL A 156 -15.63 -19.16 -5.54
CA VAL A 156 -15.34 -20.35 -4.72
C VAL A 156 -16.39 -20.55 -3.62
N ALA A 157 -16.78 -19.48 -2.93
CA ALA A 157 -17.78 -19.53 -1.86
C ALA A 157 -19.22 -19.84 -2.34
N GLN A 158 -19.48 -19.79 -3.65
CA GLN A 158 -20.79 -20.10 -4.25
C GLN A 158 -20.88 -21.51 -4.82
N MET A 159 -19.77 -22.23 -4.93
CA MET A 159 -19.77 -23.58 -5.51
C MET A 159 -20.20 -24.64 -4.50
N GLY A 160 -20.99 -25.59 -4.97
CA GLY A 160 -21.28 -26.85 -4.29
C GLY A 160 -20.27 -27.95 -4.62
N GLU A 161 -20.27 -28.99 -3.78
CA GLU A 161 -19.46 -30.20 -4.03
C GLU A 161 -19.94 -30.94 -5.30
N GLY A 162 -18.98 -31.42 -6.09
CA GLY A 162 -19.26 -32.23 -7.27
C GLY A 162 -19.71 -31.45 -8.52
N GLU A 163 -19.70 -30.12 -8.47
CA GLU A 163 -19.97 -29.28 -9.64
C GLU A 163 -18.91 -29.49 -10.75
N ARG A 164 -19.35 -29.32 -12.00
CA ARG A 164 -18.49 -29.38 -13.18
C ARG A 164 -18.39 -27.99 -13.78
N VAL A 165 -17.20 -27.39 -13.69
CA VAL A 165 -16.94 -26.03 -14.15
C VAL A 165 -16.14 -26.06 -15.44
N LEU A 166 -16.50 -25.19 -16.40
CA LEU A 166 -15.75 -24.93 -17.61
C LEU A 166 -15.19 -23.50 -17.57
N ASP A 167 -13.87 -23.38 -17.44
CA ASP A 167 -13.16 -22.10 -17.50
C ASP A 167 -12.70 -21.84 -18.94
N LEU A 168 -13.49 -21.06 -19.68
CA LEU A 168 -13.27 -20.79 -21.11
C LEU A 168 -11.99 -20.00 -21.40
N PHE A 169 -11.51 -19.21 -20.43
CA PHE A 169 -10.39 -18.28 -20.60
C PHE A 169 -9.45 -18.36 -19.40
N SER A 170 -8.99 -19.56 -19.12
CA SER A 170 -8.31 -19.88 -17.87
C SER A 170 -6.95 -19.20 -17.71
N GLY A 171 -6.26 -18.83 -18.79
CA GLY A 171 -4.91 -18.26 -18.71
C GLY A 171 -3.97 -19.16 -17.90
N VAL A 172 -3.36 -18.64 -16.83
CA VAL A 172 -2.55 -19.43 -15.87
C VAL A 172 -3.39 -20.25 -14.86
N GLY A 173 -4.69 -20.36 -15.08
CA GLY A 173 -5.64 -21.13 -14.28
C GLY A 173 -6.03 -20.55 -12.93
N PRO A 174 -6.10 -19.22 -12.69
CA PRO A 174 -6.38 -18.72 -11.34
C PRO A 174 -7.80 -19.03 -10.88
N PHE A 175 -8.80 -19.11 -11.77
CA PHE A 175 -10.11 -19.63 -11.42
C PHE A 175 -10.10 -21.16 -11.32
N ALA A 176 -9.65 -21.87 -12.36
CA ALA A 176 -9.60 -23.33 -12.37
C ALA A 176 -8.91 -23.94 -11.12
N ILE A 177 -7.74 -23.43 -10.72
CA ILE A 177 -6.98 -23.93 -9.56
C ILE A 177 -7.62 -23.52 -8.23
N SER A 178 -8.31 -22.38 -8.17
CA SER A 178 -9.02 -21.94 -6.96
C SER A 178 -10.27 -22.78 -6.71
N LEU A 179 -10.93 -23.24 -7.78
CA LEU A 179 -12.17 -24.03 -7.73
C LEU A 179 -11.92 -25.54 -7.57
N ALA A 180 -10.70 -26.01 -7.83
CA ALA A 180 -10.25 -27.38 -7.64
C ALA A 180 -9.71 -27.65 -6.24
#